data_AF-A0A961PTI6-F1
#
_entry.id   AF-A0A961PTI6-F1
#
_cell.length_a   1.000
_cell.length_b   1.000
_cell.length_c   1.000
_cell.angle_alpha   90.00
_cell.angle_beta   90.00
_cell.angle_gamma   90.00
#
_symmetry.space_group_name_H-M   'P 1'
#
loop_
_entity.id
_entity.type
_entity.pdbx_description
1 polymer ?
#
loop_
_entity_poly.entity_id
_entity_poly.type
_entity_poly.pdbx_seq_one_letter_code
_entity_poly.pdbx_strand_id
1 'polypeptide(L)'
;AYPAMLAMVLALGGYGLPGPDRRRWLARAIAAAAIIGAAADYLENQAVVAMLEAGPAGLSADMVTAASRWTLLKSGATTLAMVFFLVLLLLRFRRRNRNEGLTS
;
A
#
# COMPACT_ATOMS: atom_id res chain seq x y z
N ALA A 1 14.90 -0.67 1.54
CA ALA A 1 13.51 -1.01 1.18
C ALA A 1 12.60 0.22 1.33
N TYR A 2 12.23 0.83 0.20
CA TYR A 2 11.20 1.89 0.08
C TYR A 2 9.83 1.60 0.74
N PRO A 3 9.32 0.33 0.84
CA PRO A 3 7.96 0.08 1.33
C PRO A 3 7.72 0.34 2.82
N ALA A 4 8.74 0.23 3.68
CA ALA A 4 8.58 0.55 5.10
C ALA A 4 8.32 2.05 5.31
N MET A 5 8.96 2.91 4.50
CA MET A 5 8.77 4.36 4.56
C MET A 5 7.40 4.76 4.02
N LEU A 6 6.91 4.08 2.97
CA LEU A 6 5.55 4.29 2.44
C LEU A 6 4.48 3.87 3.45
N ALA A 7 4.66 2.71 4.10
CA ALA A 7 3.76 2.25 5.16
C ALA A 7 3.77 3.21 6.35
N MET A 8 4.94 3.73 6.73
CA MET A 8 5.08 4.71 7.81
C MET A 8 4.45 6.06 7.44
N VAL A 9 4.63 6.55 6.22
CA VAL A 9 4.01 7.80 5.72
C VAL A 9 2.48 7.67 5.62
N LEU A 10 1.97 6.51 5.21
CA LEU A 10 0.52 6.26 5.13
C LEU A 10 -0.11 6.06 6.51
N ALA A 11 0.58 5.38 7.43
CA ALA A 11 0.14 5.20 8.81
C ALA A 11 0.15 6.54 9.57
N LEU A 12 1.23 7.32 9.47
CA LEU A 12 1.34 8.66 10.07
C LEU A 12 0.39 9.65 9.41
N GLY A 13 0.24 9.62 8.08
CA GLY A 13 -0.70 10.45 7.35
C GLY A 13 -2.16 10.15 7.71
N GLY A 14 -2.50 8.88 7.92
CA GLY A 14 -3.82 8.44 8.36
C GLY A 14 -4.12 8.79 9.83
N TYR A 15 -3.14 8.67 10.73
CA TYR A 15 -3.27 9.03 12.15
C TYR A 15 -3.26 10.55 12.38
N GLY A 16 -2.49 11.30 11.58
CA GLY A 16 -2.30 12.75 11.70
C GLY A 16 -3.39 13.59 11.03
N LEU A 17 -4.34 12.98 10.31
CA LEU A 17 -5.46 13.69 9.69
C LEU A 17 -6.63 13.83 10.69
N PRO A 18 -6.86 15.02 11.28
CA PRO A 18 -8.06 15.26 12.07
C PRO A 18 -9.26 15.23 11.12
N GLY A 19 -10.04 14.16 11.20
CA GLY A 19 -11.24 13.94 10.41
C GLY A 19 -12.31 13.25 11.23
N PRO A 20 -13.60 13.45 10.92
CA PRO A 20 -14.72 12.90 11.69
C PRO A 20 -14.61 11.37 11.81
N ASP A 21 -14.97 10.83 12.98
CA ASP A 21 -14.80 9.42 13.38
C ASP A 21 -15.16 8.40 12.31
N ARG A 22 -16.14 8.72 11.46
CA ARG A 22 -16.60 7.90 10.33
C ARG A 22 -15.54 7.65 9.24
N ARG A 23 -14.37 8.30 9.27
CA ARG A 23 -13.26 8.08 8.32
C ARG A 23 -12.07 7.32 8.92
N ARG A 24 -12.11 7.00 10.21
CA ARG A 24 -11.06 6.20 10.87
C ARG A 24 -10.94 4.78 10.28
N TRP A 25 -12.04 4.20 9.80
CA TRP A 25 -12.00 2.89 9.14
C TRP A 25 -11.20 2.90 7.83
N LEU A 26 -11.25 3.99 7.05
CA LEU A 26 -10.46 4.17 5.83
C LEU A 26 -8.96 4.27 6.15
N ALA A 27 -8.60 5.02 7.19
CA ALA A 27 -7.22 5.09 7.66
C ALA A 27 -6.70 3.72 8.12
N ARG A 28 -7.53 2.93 8.83
CA ARG A 28 -7.22 1.55 9.22
C ARG A 28 -7.06 0.62 8.01
N ALA A 29 -7.93 0.75 7.00
CA ALA A 29 -7.85 -0.04 5.77
C ALA A 29 -6.56 0.27 4.98
N ILE A 30 -6.16 1.55 4.90
CA ILE A 30 -4.91 1.96 4.26
C ILE A 30 -3.71 1.40 5.04
N ALA A 31 -3.71 1.49 6.37
CA ALA A 31 -2.65 0.93 7.20
C ALA A 31 -2.54 -0.60 7.03
N ALA A 32 -3.67 -1.31 7.01
CA ALA A 32 -3.70 -2.75 6.79
C ALA A 32 -3.16 -3.12 5.39
N ALA A 33 -3.59 -2.42 4.34
CA ALA A 33 -3.08 -2.63 2.98
C ALA A 33 -1.57 -2.38 2.88
N ALA A 34 -1.06 -1.36 3.57
CA ALA A 34 0.37 -1.06 3.60
C ALA A 34 1.18 -2.14 4.32
N ILE A 35 0.69 -2.67 5.44
CA ILE A 35 1.32 -3.79 6.15
C ILE A 35 1.36 -5.04 5.27
N ILE A 36 0.26 -5.37 4.58
CA ILE A 36 0.19 -6.50 3.66
C ILE A 36 1.18 -6.31 2.50
N GLY A 37 1.25 -5.10 1.91
CA GLY A 37 2.19 -4.78 0.85
C GLY A 37 3.66 -4.92 1.29
N ALA A 38 3.98 -4.50 2.52
CA ALA A 38 5.32 -4.65 3.09
C ALA A 38 5.69 -6.12 3.36
N ALA A 39 4.74 -6.92 3.85
CA ALA A 39 4.95 -8.36 4.05
C ALA A 39 5.16 -9.08 2.70
N ALA A 40 4.36 -8.75 1.69
CA ALA A 40 4.50 -9.31 0.34
C ALA A 40 5.85 -8.94 -0.30
N ASP A 41 6.36 -7.73 -0.06
CA ASP A 41 7.70 -7.31 -0.52
C ASP A 41 8.82 -8.15 0.11
N TYR A 42 8.73 -8.44 1.41
CA TYR A 42 9.69 -9.32 2.08
C TYR A 42 9.68 -10.73 1.50
N LEU A 43 8.50 -11.27 1.20
CA LEU A 43 8.33 -12.62 0.67
C LEU A 43 8.73 -12.71 -0.81
N GLU A 44 8.48 -11.67 -1.60
CA GLU A 44 9.01 -11.52 -2.95
C GLU A 44 10.55 -11.51 -2.92
N ASN A 45 11.15 -10.69 -2.05
CA ASN A 45 12.61 -10.61 -1.94
C ASN A 45 13.23 -11.94 -1.52
N GLN A 46 12.60 -12.70 -0.62
CA GLN A 46 13.05 -14.05 -0.27
C GLN A 46 12.93 -15.02 -1.45
N ALA A 47 11.84 -14.96 -2.22
CA ALA A 47 11.67 -15.79 -3.41
C ALA A 47 12.73 -15.46 -4.47
N VAL A 48 13.06 -14.17 -4.67
CA VAL A 48 14.13 -13.73 -5.57
C VAL A 48 15.50 -14.24 -5.10
N VAL A 49 15.80 -14.16 -3.79
CA VAL A 49 17.05 -14.71 -3.24
C VAL A 49 17.14 -16.21 -3.51
N ALA A 50 16.07 -16.97 -3.26
CA ALA A 50 16.04 -18.40 -3.54
C ALA A 50 16.26 -18.70 -5.04
N MET A 51 15.70 -17.88 -5.94
CA MET A 51 15.92 -18.02 -7.40
C MET A 51 17.37 -17.71 -7.80
N LEU A 52 18.00 -16.72 -7.17
CA LEU A 52 19.40 -16.37 -7.41
C LEU A 52 20.35 -17.47 -6.89
N GLU A 53 20.07 -18.03 -5.72
CA GLU A 53 20.84 -19.13 -5.13
C GLU A 53 20.73 -20.44 -5.92
N ALA A 54 19.56 -20.73 -6.49
CA ALA A 54 19.37 -21.90 -7.36
C ALA A 54 20.17 -21.82 -8.68
N GLY A 55 20.47 -20.60 -9.14
CA GLY A 55 21.18 -20.35 -10.39
C GLY A 55 20.41 -20.78 -11.66
N PRO A 56 20.97 -20.60 -12.86
CA PRO A 56 20.27 -20.84 -14.12
C PRO A 56 19.83 -22.30 -14.34
N ALA A 57 20.56 -23.26 -13.76
CA ALA A 57 20.28 -24.69 -13.88
C ALA A 57 19.27 -25.22 -12.84
N GLY A 58 19.09 -24.51 -11.72
CA GLY A 58 18.14 -24.87 -10.65
C GLY A 58 16.84 -24.07 -10.67
N LEU A 59 16.71 -23.11 -11.59
CA LEU A 59 15.56 -22.23 -11.70
C LEU A 59 14.35 -22.98 -12.25
N SER A 60 13.32 -23.19 -11.42
CA SER A 60 12.10 -23.90 -11.80
C SER A 60 10.91 -22.97 -12.03
N ALA A 61 9.96 -23.40 -12.85
CA ALA A 61 8.72 -22.67 -13.10
C ALA A 61 7.89 -22.44 -11.82
N ASP A 62 7.99 -23.35 -10.84
CA ASP A 62 7.29 -23.22 -9.55
C ASP A 62 7.85 -22.07 -8.72
N MET A 63 9.18 -21.84 -8.75
CA MET A 63 9.81 -20.72 -8.07
C MET A 63 9.38 -19.38 -8.67
N VAL A 64 9.32 -19.30 -10.01
CA VAL A 64 8.80 -18.12 -10.72
C VAL A 64 7.34 -17.87 -10.37
N THR A 65 6.53 -18.93 -10.27
CA THR A 65 5.10 -18.82 -9.95
C THR A 65 4.87 -18.35 -8.51
N ALA A 66 5.66 -18.86 -7.56
CA ALA A 66 5.62 -18.43 -6.18
C ALA A 66 6.01 -16.94 -6.03
N ALA A 67 7.11 -16.52 -6.66
CA ALA A 67 7.53 -15.11 -6.70
C ALA A 67 6.43 -14.23 -7.32
N SER A 68 5.86 -14.66 -8.44
CA SER A 68 4.81 -13.91 -9.16
C SER A 68 3.55 -13.68 -8.33
N ARG A 69 3.17 -14.64 -7.46
CA ARG A 69 2.03 -14.47 -6.54
C ARG A 69 2.29 -13.36 -5.52
N TRP A 70 3.50 -13.27 -5.00
CA TRP A 70 3.90 -12.20 -4.09
C TRP A 70 3.93 -10.84 -4.79
N THR A 71 4.46 -10.78 -6.01
CA THR A 71 4.45 -9.55 -6.84
C THR A 71 3.02 -9.09 -7.15
N LEU A 72 2.10 -10.00 -7.48
CA LEU A 72 0.69 -9.69 -7.70
C LEU A 72 0.00 -9.17 -6.44
N LEU A 73 0.21 -9.84 -5.31
CA LEU A 73 -0.36 -9.43 -4.02
C LEU A 73 0.16 -8.03 -3.61
N LYS A 74 1.47 -7.81 -3.74
CA LYS A 74 2.11 -6.51 -3.51
C LYS A 74 1.53 -5.44 -4.42
N SER A 75 1.48 -5.68 -5.72
CA SER A 75 0.98 -4.71 -6.70
C SER A 75 -0.48 -4.36 -6.42
N GLY A 76 -1.35 -5.35 -6.18
CA GLY A 76 -2.74 -5.14 -5.82
C GLY A 76 -2.93 -4.33 -4.53
N ALA A 77 -2.15 -4.66 -3.48
CA ALA A 77 -2.17 -3.91 -2.23
C ALA A 77 -1.75 -2.44 -2.43
N THR A 78 -0.71 -2.20 -3.23
CA THR A 78 -0.20 -0.85 -3.50
C THR A 78 -1.20 -0.03 -4.31
N THR A 79 -1.81 -0.62 -5.33
CA THR A 79 -2.86 0.03 -6.13
C THR A 79 -4.06 0.42 -5.27
N LEU A 80 -4.55 -0.50 -4.42
CA LEU A 80 -5.66 -0.23 -3.51
C LEU A 80 -5.31 0.92 -2.55
N ALA A 81 -4.12 0.90 -1.94
CA ALA A 81 -3.67 1.96 -1.05
C ALA A 81 -3.66 3.32 -1.76
N MET A 82 -3.15 3.38 -3.00
CA MET A 82 -3.10 4.61 -3.80
C MET A 82 -4.51 5.12 -4.16
N VAL A 83 -5.42 4.22 -4.54
CA VAL A 83 -6.82 4.57 -4.85
C VAL A 83 -7.50 5.16 -3.60
N PHE A 84 -7.40 4.50 -2.44
CA PHE A 84 -8.00 5.01 -1.21
C PHE A 84 -7.41 6.36 -0.80
N PHE A 85 -6.10 6.55 -0.95
CA PHE A 85 -5.43 7.81 -0.66
C PHE A 85 -5.94 8.95 -1.56
N LEU A 86 -6.04 8.72 -2.88
CA LEU A 86 -6.56 9.70 -3.83
C LEU A 86 -8.03 10.05 -3.56
N VAL A 87 -8.87 9.06 -3.23
CA VAL A 87 -10.27 9.28 -2.85
C VAL A 87 -10.36 10.17 -1.61
N LEU A 88 -9.53 9.91 -0.58
CA LEU A 88 -9.50 10.76 0.61
C LEU A 88 -9.08 12.20 0.30
N LEU A 89 -8.06 12.37 -0.56
CA LEU A 89 -7.59 13.68 -1.01
C LEU A 89 -8.68 14.46 -1.77
N LEU A 90 -9.33 13.82 -2.75
CA LEU A 90 -10.44 14.40 -3.50
C LEU A 90 -11.59 14.81 -2.58
N LEU A 91 -11.97 13.95 -1.65
CA LEU A 91 -13.02 14.25 -0.69
C LEU A 91 -12.65 15.39 0.26
N ARG A 92 -11.37 15.53 0.62
CA ARG A 92 -10.87 16.64 1.44
C ARG A 92 -10.88 17.95 0.64
N PHE A 93 -10.40 17.92 -0.60
CA PHE A 93 -10.39 19.08 -1.49
C PHE A 93 -11.81 19.60 -1.75
N ARG A 94 -12.76 18.71 -2.07
CA ARG A 94 -14.18 19.09 -2.24
C ARG A 94 -14.80 19.71 -0.98
N ARG A 95 -14.42 19.25 0.21
CA ARG A 95 -14.89 19.83 1.48
C ARG A 95 -14.31 21.22 1.73
N ARG A 96 -13.02 21.42 1.44
CA ARG A 96 -12.37 22.73 1.59
C ARG A 96 -13.04 23.78 0.71
N ASN A 97 -13.22 23.50 -0.58
CA ASN A 97 -13.87 24.43 -1.51
C ASN A 97 -15.33 24.71 -1.12
N ARG A 98 -16.05 23.74 -0.54
CA ARG A 98 -17.43 23.95 -0.08
C ARG A 98 -17.51 24.83 1.18
N ASN A 99 -16.50 24.79 2.04
CA ASN A 99 -16.46 25.65 3.23
C ASN A 99 -16.08 27.10 2.87
N GLU A 100 -15.24 27.31 1.86
CA GLU A 100 -14.86 28.65 1.38
C GLU A 100 -16.03 29.39 0.71
N GLY A 101 -16.98 28.67 0.08
CA GLY A 101 -18.18 29.26 -0.53
C GLY A 101 -19.36 29.55 0.42
N LEU A 102 -19.25 29.23 1.72
CA LEU A 102 -20.27 29.54 2.74
C LEU A 102 -19.93 30.79 3.57
N THR A 103 -18.73 31.34 3.39
CA THR A 103 -18.21 32.52 4.11
C THR A 103 -18.15 33.78 3.23
N SER A 104 -18.63 33.69 2.00
CA SER A 104 -18.69 34.75 0.99
C SER A 104 -20.15 35.02 0.60
#